data_AF-A0A8I0L3W2-F1
#
_entry.id   AF-A0A8I0L3W2-F1
#
_cell.length_a   1.000
_cell.length_b   1.000
_cell.length_c   1.000
_cell.angle_alpha   90.00
_cell.angle_beta   90.00
_cell.angle_gamma   90.00
#
_symmetry.space_group_name_H-M   'P 1'
#
loop_
_entity.id
_entity.type
_entity.pdbx_description
1 polymer ?
#
loop_
_entity_poly.entity_id
_entity_poly.type
_entity_poly.pdbx_seq_one_letter_code
_entity_poly.pdbx_strand_id
1 'polypeptide(L)'
;LYRRDLPSHVETIKKHGIHPIDLVCVNLYEFEKALKAGKDLPDMIENIDIGGPSMIRSAAKNFKDVLIVTDPKDYDNVLDAIKNDTTDFDF
;
A
#
# COMPACT_ATOMS: atom_id res chain seq x y z
N LEU A 1 4.33 -2.07 8.95
CA LEU A 1 3.47 -3.28 8.91
C LEU A 1 4.13 -4.38 9.73
N TYR A 2 3.35 -5.33 10.23
CA TYR A 2 3.84 -6.41 11.06
C TYR A 2 3.07 -7.70 10.74
N ARG A 3 3.71 -8.84 10.97
CA ARG A 3 3.07 -10.15 10.87
C ARG A 3 2.23 -10.40 12.12
N ARG A 4 0.93 -10.65 11.93
CA ARG A 4 0.01 -10.89 13.05
C ARG A 4 0.20 -12.28 13.67
N ASP A 5 0.74 -13.22 12.90
CA ASP A 5 1.02 -14.60 13.32
C ASP A 5 2.34 -14.77 14.10
N LEU A 6 3.11 -13.70 14.30
CA LEU A 6 4.38 -13.73 15.01
C LEU A 6 4.27 -12.98 16.36
N PRO A 7 4.27 -13.69 17.52
CA PRO A 7 4.02 -13.07 18.82
C PRO A 7 4.96 -11.90 19.17
N SER A 8 6.25 -12.00 18.82
CA SER A 8 7.22 -10.93 19.07
C SER A 8 6.90 -9.62 18.35
N HIS A 9 6.29 -9.70 17.15
CA HIS A 9 5.83 -8.52 16.43
C HIS A 9 4.61 -7.90 17.11
N VAL A 10 3.66 -8.73 17.56
CA VAL A 10 2.46 -8.28 18.29
C VAL A 10 2.84 -7.57 19.59
N GLU A 11 3.83 -8.09 20.32
CA GLU A 11 4.36 -7.45 21.53
C GLU A 11 5.00 -6.10 21.22
N THR A 12 5.78 -6.03 20.13
CA THR A 12 6.48 -4.80 19.71
C THR A 12 5.49 -3.68 19.44
N ILE A 13 4.45 -3.92 18.63
CA ILE A 13 3.47 -2.87 18.32
C ILE A 13 2.69 -2.42 19.56
N LYS A 14 2.35 -3.35 20.48
CA LYS A 14 1.64 -3.04 21.73
C LYS A 14 2.51 -2.16 22.63
N LYS A 15 3.78 -2.52 22.79
CA LYS A 15 4.76 -1.76 23.57
C LYS A 15 4.91 -0.32 23.07
N HIS A 16 4.87 -0.14 21.75
CA HIS A 16 5.05 1.18 21.12
C HIS A 16 3.74 1.92 20.84
N GLY A 17 2.58 1.37 21.20
CA GLY A 17 1.27 2.01 20.95
C GLY A 17 0.96 2.18 19.46
N ILE A 18 1.44 1.28 18.60
CA ILE A 18 1.24 1.34 17.16
C ILE A 18 -0.01 0.52 16.79
N HIS A 19 -0.94 1.15 16.07
CA HIS A 19 -2.15 0.49 15.59
C HIS A 19 -1.90 -0.33 14.31
N PRO A 20 -2.64 -1.42 14.09
CA PRO A 20 -2.58 -2.18 12.84
C PRO A 20 -3.05 -1.35 11.65
N ILE A 21 -2.56 -1.72 10.47
CA ILE A 21 -3.05 -1.22 9.18
C ILE A 21 -3.63 -2.44 8.48
N ASP A 22 -4.91 -2.39 8.13
CA ASP A 22 -5.63 -3.48 7.45
C ASP A 22 -5.71 -3.27 5.93
N LEU A 23 -5.62 -2.02 5.47
CA LEU A 23 -5.71 -1.63 4.06
C LEU A 23 -4.67 -0.57 3.75
N VAL A 24 -3.96 -0.74 2.64
CA VAL A 24 -3.12 0.27 2.01
C VAL A 24 -3.70 0.55 0.62
N CYS A 25 -4.19 1.77 0.40
CA CYS A 25 -4.68 2.22 -0.90
C CYS A 25 -3.75 3.35 -1.38
N VAL A 26 -2.83 3.04 -2.30
CA VAL A 26 -1.77 3.95 -2.75
C VAL A 26 -1.57 3.79 -4.25
N ASN A 27 -1.64 4.91 -4.97
CA ASN A 27 -1.36 4.99 -6.41
C ASN A 27 -0.07 5.80 -6.59
N LEU A 28 0.74 5.42 -7.58
CA LEU A 28 1.99 6.14 -7.87
C LEU A 28 1.74 7.35 -8.75
N TYR A 29 2.53 8.40 -8.53
CA TYR A 29 2.55 9.52 -9.46
C TYR A 29 3.12 9.08 -10.82
N GLU A 30 2.52 9.55 -11.90
CA GLU A 30 2.96 9.19 -13.25
C GLU A 30 4.23 9.96 -13.62
N PHE A 31 5.38 9.43 -13.22
CA PHE A 31 6.69 9.95 -13.61
C PHE A 31 6.80 10.13 -15.15
N GLU A 32 6.18 9.23 -15.91
CA GLU A 32 6.10 9.32 -17.37
C GLU A 32 5.41 10.61 -17.87
N LYS A 33 4.41 11.14 -17.13
CA LYS A 33 3.76 12.41 -17.48
C LYS A 33 4.70 13.60 -17.29
N ALA A 34 5.53 13.60 -16.24
CA ALA A 34 6.54 14.65 -16.04
C ALA A 34 7.57 14.65 -17.18
N LEU A 35 8.00 13.46 -17.62
CA LEU A 35 8.88 13.29 -18.78
C LEU A 35 8.21 13.80 -20.08
N LYS A 36 6.96 13.42 -20.33
CA LYS A 36 6.18 13.87 -21.51
C LYS A 36 5.91 15.37 -21.52
N ALA A 37 5.84 16.00 -20.34
CA ALA A 37 5.69 17.45 -20.20
C ALA A 37 6.98 18.23 -20.47
N GLY A 38 8.11 17.56 -20.72
CA GLY A 38 9.39 18.20 -21.04
C GLY A 38 9.97 19.03 -19.89
N LYS A 39 9.68 18.64 -18.64
CA LYS A 39 10.23 19.31 -17.46
C LYS A 39 11.75 19.18 -17.41
N ASP A 40 12.41 20.13 -16.74
CA ASP A 40 13.85 20.06 -16.55
C ASP A 40 14.24 18.94 -15.55
N LEU A 41 15.53 18.58 -15.55
CA LEU A 41 16.02 17.48 -14.73
C LEU A 41 15.76 17.68 -13.22
N PRO A 42 15.98 18.88 -12.62
CA PRO A 42 15.62 19.14 -11.23
C PRO A 42 14.14 18.85 -10.94
N ASP A 43 13.23 19.37 -11.76
CA ASP A 43 11.80 19.12 -11.59
C ASP A 43 11.46 17.63 -11.74
N MET A 44 12.12 16.91 -12.63
CA MET A 44 11.93 15.47 -12.75
C MET A 44 12.38 14.71 -11.50
N ILE A 45 13.51 15.09 -10.88
CA ILE A 45 14.02 14.46 -9.66
C ILE A 45 13.02 14.61 -8.50
N GLU A 46 12.40 15.77 -8.35
CA GLU A 46 11.38 16.02 -7.32
C GLU A 46 10.10 15.19 -7.51
N ASN A 47 9.86 14.68 -8.71
CA ASN A 47 8.71 13.80 -9.00
C ASN A 47 9.00 12.31 -8.76
N ILE A 48 10.18 11.95 -8.25
CA ILE A 48 10.51 10.56 -7.90
C ILE A 48 9.86 10.20 -6.56
N ASP A 49 8.84 9.35 -6.62
CA ASP A 49 8.18 8.86 -5.42
C ASP A 49 8.98 7.73 -4.76
N ILE A 50 9.36 7.93 -3.50
CA ILE A 50 10.02 6.92 -2.66
C ILE A 50 9.02 6.27 -1.69
N GLY A 51 8.09 7.08 -1.16
CA GLY A 51 7.14 6.66 -0.14
C GLY A 51 6.10 5.70 -0.70
N GLY A 52 5.51 6.04 -1.84
CA GLY A 52 4.49 5.22 -2.52
C GLY A 52 4.99 3.81 -2.81
N PRO A 53 6.10 3.63 -3.54
CA PRO A 53 6.64 2.29 -3.81
C PRO A 53 7.04 1.55 -2.53
N SER A 54 7.55 2.25 -1.50
CA SER A 54 7.89 1.63 -0.22
C SER A 54 6.66 1.10 0.51
N MET A 55 5.56 1.85 0.53
CA MET A 55 4.29 1.43 1.14
C MET A 55 3.65 0.26 0.37
N ILE A 56 3.58 0.36 -0.97
CA ILE A 56 3.04 -0.70 -1.82
C ILE A 56 3.79 -2.02 -1.60
N ARG A 57 5.13 -1.98 -1.66
CA ARG A 57 5.95 -3.19 -1.48
C ARG A 57 5.84 -3.76 -0.07
N SER A 58 5.75 -2.90 0.94
CA SER A 58 5.57 -3.35 2.33
C SER A 58 4.23 -4.05 2.52
N ALA A 59 3.15 -3.48 1.97
CA ALA A 59 1.80 -4.03 2.03
C ALA A 59 1.71 -5.36 1.29
N ALA A 60 2.17 -5.40 0.03
CA ALA A 60 2.21 -6.61 -0.78
C ALA A 60 3.02 -7.74 -0.13
N LYS A 61 4.14 -7.43 0.54
CA LYS A 61 4.89 -8.44 1.31
C LYS A 61 4.08 -9.03 2.47
N ASN A 62 3.17 -8.26 3.05
CA ASN A 62 2.37 -8.62 4.22
C ASN A 62 0.91 -8.94 3.85
N PHE A 63 0.66 -9.39 2.61
CA PHE A 63 -0.68 -9.60 2.02
C PHE A 63 -1.64 -10.46 2.85
N LYS A 64 -1.11 -11.42 3.63
CA LYS A 64 -1.91 -12.24 4.56
C LYS A 64 -2.69 -11.42 5.58
N ASP A 65 -2.19 -10.24 5.93
CA ASP A 65 -2.70 -9.41 7.03
C ASP A 65 -3.10 -7.99 6.57
N VAL A 66 -2.86 -7.64 5.30
CA VAL A 66 -2.99 -6.27 4.77
C VAL A 66 -3.46 -6.34 3.32
N LEU A 67 -4.63 -5.76 3.05
CA LEU A 67 -5.12 -5.58 1.69
C LEU A 67 -4.37 -4.42 1.01
N ILE A 68 -4.02 -4.59 -0.27
CA ILE A 68 -3.29 -3.57 -1.06
C ILE A 68 -4.07 -3.25 -2.32
N VAL A 69 -4.27 -1.95 -2.57
CA VAL A 69 -4.99 -1.44 -3.74
C VAL A 69 -4.16 -0.34 -4.39
N THR A 70 -3.88 -0.49 -5.68
CA THR A 70 -3.04 0.46 -6.44
C THR A 70 -3.71 1.06 -7.66
N ASP A 71 -4.87 0.52 -8.10
CA ASP A 71 -5.65 1.04 -9.22
C ASP A 71 -7.07 1.42 -8.73
N PRO A 72 -7.57 2.65 -9.02
CA PRO A 72 -8.94 3.03 -8.69
C PRO A 72 -10.02 2.15 -9.32
N LYS A 73 -9.72 1.44 -10.41
CA LYS A 73 -10.65 0.50 -11.04
C LYS A 73 -11.02 -0.69 -10.15
N ASP A 74 -10.18 -1.00 -9.17
CA ASP A 74 -10.40 -2.13 -8.26
C ASP A 74 -11.30 -1.76 -7.06
N TYR A 75 -11.63 -0.47 -6.89
CA TYR A 75 -12.34 0.01 -5.71
C TYR A 75 -13.70 -0.66 -5.50
N ASP A 76 -14.50 -0.80 -6.56
CA ASP A 76 -15.83 -1.41 -6.45
C ASP A 76 -15.72 -2.87 -6.00
N ASN A 77 -14.83 -3.64 -6.62
CA ASN A 77 -14.58 -5.04 -6.26
C ASN A 77 -14.06 -5.18 -4.81
N VAL A 78 -13.12 -4.31 -4.40
CA VAL A 78 -12.58 -4.30 -3.04
C VAL A 78 -13.63 -3.95 -2.00
N LEU A 79 -14.45 -2.92 -2.27
CA LEU A 79 -15.53 -2.53 -1.37
C LEU A 79 -16.55 -3.65 -1.21
N ASP A 80 -16.88 -4.34 -2.29
CA ASP A 80 -17.82 -5.46 -2.25
C ASP A 80 -17.22 -6.67 -1.53
N ALA A 81 -15.92 -6.97 -1.70
CA ALA A 81 -15.25 -8.02 -0.94
C ALA A 81 -15.20 -7.72 0.56
N ILE A 82 -14.92 -6.48 0.95
CA ILE A 82 -14.92 -6.05 2.36
C ILE A 82 -16.33 -6.16 2.97
N LYS A 83 -17.37 -5.71 2.25
CA LYS A 83 -18.76 -5.76 2.75
C LYS A 83 -19.25 -7.20 2.96
N ASN A 84 -18.79 -8.13 2.12
CA ASN A 84 -19.23 -9.52 2.13
C ASN A 84 -18.26 -10.46 2.87
N ASP A 85 -17.20 -9.92 3.48
CA ASP A 85 -16.16 -10.69 4.19
C ASP A 85 -15.49 -11.77 3.31
N THR A 86 -15.22 -11.42 2.04
CA THR A 86 -14.61 -12.32 1.04
C THR A 86 -13.20 -11.85 0.63
N THR A 87 -12.44 -11.25 1.53
CA THR A 87 -11.05 -10.82 1.29
C THR A 87 -10.05 -11.93 1.67
N ASP A 88 -10.28 -13.14 1.19
CA ASP A 88 -9.39 -14.29 1.43
C ASP A 88 -8.24 -14.34 0.40
N PHE A 89 -7.51 -15.45 0.31
CA PHE A 89 -6.37 -15.58 -0.59
C PHE A 89 -6.75 -15.73 -2.07
N ASP A 90 -8.02 -16.01 -2.37
CA ASP A 90 -8.51 -16.18 -3.74
C ASP A 90 -9.11 -14.87 -4.30
N PHE A 91 -9.23 -13.83 -3.47
CA PHE A 91 -9.54 -12.46 -3.85
C PHE A 91 -8.31 -11.71 -4.41
#